data_AF-A0A6P0LG03-F1
#
_entry.id   AF-A0A6P0LG03-F1
#
_cell.length_a   1.000
_cell.length_b   1.000
_cell.length_c   1.000
_cell.angle_alpha   90.00
_cell.angle_beta   90.00
_cell.angle_gamma   90.00
#
_symmetry.space_group_name_H-M   'P 1'
#
loop_
_entity.id
_entity.type
_entity.pdbx_description
1 polymer ?
#
loop_
_entity_poly.entity_id
_entity_poly.type
_entity_poly.pdbx_seq_one_letter_code
_entity_poly.pdbx_strand_id
1 'polypeptide(L)' 'MKIEDYFDLIAPDDIRIKGTRVGIENVLYEYIYRNRTPEEIINCVLMQSASGGNHGSRSWLEVTVRQLSLNQ' A
#
# COMPACT_ATOMS: atom_id res chain seq x y z
N MET A 1 6.99 -9.83 -18.37
CA MET A 1 6.76 -9.11 -17.10
C MET A 1 8.13 -8.82 -16.50
N LYS A 2 8.49 -7.55 -16.32
CA LYS A 2 9.76 -7.14 -15.70
C LYS A 2 9.49 -6.77 -14.25
N ILE A 3 10.25 -7.34 -13.32
CA ILE A 3 10.04 -7.16 -11.89
C ILE A 3 10.39 -5.72 -11.47
N GLU A 4 11.35 -5.10 -12.17
CA GLU A 4 11.83 -3.74 -11.91
C GLU A 4 10.79 -2.65 -12.23
N ASP A 5 9.74 -3.01 -12.96
CA ASP A 5 8.62 -2.11 -13.24
C ASP A 5 7.68 -1.96 -12.03
N TYR A 6 7.68 -2.95 -11.12
CA TYR A 6 6.77 -3.01 -9.97
C TYR A 6 7.45 -2.81 -8.62
N PHE A 7 8.75 -3.08 -8.52
CA PHE A 7 9.47 -3.08 -7.25
C PHE A 7 10.73 -2.20 -7.28
N ASP A 8 10.97 -1.55 -6.15
CA ASP A 8 12.22 -0.85 -5.84
C ASP A 8 13.09 -1.77 -4.97
N LEU A 9 14.23 -2.20 -5.51
CA LEU A 9 15.23 -3.02 -4.81
C LEU A 9 16.20 -2.09 -4.08
N ILE A 10 15.93 -1.79 -2.81
CA ILE A 10 16.75 -0.86 -2.01
C ILE A 10 17.95 -1.58 -1.41
N ALA A 11 17.74 -2.80 -0.93
CA ALA A 11 18.76 -3.68 -0.38
C ALA A 11 18.39 -5.14 -0.69
N PRO A 12 19.31 -6.12 -0.47
CA PRO A 12 19.02 -7.54 -0.67
C PRO A 12 17.79 -8.03 0.10
N ASP A 13 17.53 -7.43 1.27
CA ASP A 13 16.43 -7.77 2.17
C ASP A 13 15.33 -6.69 2.24
N ASP A 14 15.45 -5.57 1.50
CA ASP A 14 14.47 -4.48 1.46
C ASP A 14 13.99 -4.26 0.02
N ILE A 15 12.87 -4.93 -0.30
CA ILE A 15 12.19 -4.85 -1.58
C ILE A 15 10.86 -4.15 -1.33
N ARG A 16 10.64 -3.02 -2.01
CA ARG A 16 9.42 -2.22 -1.85
C ARG A 16 8.58 -2.21 -3.09
N ILE A 17 7.27 -2.07 -2.93
CA ILE A 17 6.38 -1.82 -4.06
C ILE A 17 6.59 -0.38 -4.53
N LYS A 18 6.87 -0.23 -5.81
CA LYS A 18 7.20 1.05 -6.43
C LYS A 18 6.11 2.09 -6.19
N GLY A 19 6.52 3.30 -5.80
CA GLY A 19 5.58 4.39 -5.48
C GLY A 19 4.90 4.27 -4.11
N THR A 20 5.29 3.27 -3.30
CA THR A 20 4.80 3.12 -1.92
C THR A 20 5.96 2.96 -0.94
N ARG A 21 5.68 3.05 0.35
CA ARG A 21 6.64 2.72 1.42
C ARG A 21 6.45 1.30 1.95
N VAL A 22 5.76 0.44 1.20
CA VAL A 22 5.32 -0.88 1.64
C VAL A 22 6.32 -1.90 1.15
N GLY A 23 6.93 -2.60 2.09
CA GLY A 23 7.81 -3.72 1.80
C GLY A 23 7.01 -4.95 1.32
N ILE A 24 7.64 -5.78 0.50
CA ILE A 24 7.04 -7.01 -0.01
C ILE A 24 6.68 -7.98 1.12
N GLU A 25 7.41 -7.95 2.23
CA GLU A 25 7.17 -8.77 3.41
C GLU A 25 5.76 -8.57 3.98
N ASN A 26 5.25 -7.33 3.97
CA ASN A 26 3.90 -7.04 4.44
C ASN A 26 2.85 -7.66 3.50
N VAL A 27 3.07 -7.59 2.19
CA VAL A 27 2.16 -8.20 1.20
C VAL A 27 2.16 -9.71 1.34
N LEU A 28 3.34 -10.32 1.46
CA LEU A 28 3.48 -11.76 1.64
C LEU A 28 2.84 -12.22 2.94
N TYR A 29 2.97 -11.45 4.01
CA TYR A 29 2.32 -11.77 5.28
C TYR A 29 0.80 -11.85 5.14
N GLU A 30 0.18 -10.81 4.55
CA GLU A 30 -1.26 -10.76 4.35
C GLU A 30 -1.77 -11.81 3.33
N TYR A 31 -0.98 -12.12 2.31
CA TYR A 31 -1.35 -13.11 1.30
C TYR A 31 -1.21 -14.54 1.82
N ILE A 32 -0.07 -14.89 2.43
CA ILE A 32 0.24 -16.27 2.86
C ILE A 32 -0.47 -16.61 4.18
N TYR A 33 -0.36 -15.75 5.19
CA TYR A 33 -0.87 -16.08 6.53
C TYR A 33 -2.33 -15.67 6.73
N ARG A 34 -2.77 -14.61 6.05
CA ARG A 34 -4.17 -14.14 6.16
C ARG A 34 -5.03 -14.53 4.96
N ASN A 35 -4.44 -15.17 3.95
CA ASN A 35 -5.14 -15.72 2.79
C ASN A 35 -6.06 -14.69 2.10
N ARG A 36 -5.64 -13.42 2.13
CA ARG A 36 -6.40 -12.28 1.61
C ARG A 36 -6.23 -12.13 0.11
N THR A 37 -7.26 -11.63 -0.56
CA THR A 37 -7.15 -11.29 -1.99
C THR A 37 -6.29 -10.05 -2.18
N PRO A 38 -5.68 -9.86 -3.37
CA PRO A 38 -4.93 -8.64 -3.67
C PRO A 38 -5.74 -7.35 -3.42
N GLU A 39 -7.05 -7.32 -3.70
CA GLU A 39 -7.87 -6.12 -3.44
C GLU A 39 -7.99 -5.82 -1.94
N GLU A 40 -8.17 -6.84 -1.11
CA GLU A 40 -8.24 -6.70 0.35
C GLU A 40 -6.90 -6.22 0.93
N ILE A 41 -5.78 -6.72 0.39
CA ILE A 41 -4.43 -6.29 0.78
C ILE A 41 -4.23 -4.81 0.45
N ILE A 42 -4.64 -4.37 -0.75
CA ILE A 42 -4.58 -2.95 -1.14
C ILE A 42 -5.36 -2.09 -0.14
N ASN A 43 -6.59 -2.47 0.20
CA ASN A 43 -7.40 -1.73 1.17
C ASN A 43 -6.73 -1.65 2.55
N CYS A 44 -6.15 -2.75 3.02
CA CYS A 44 -5.45 -2.76 4.31
C CYS A 44 -4.15 -1.95 4.31
N VAL A 45 -3.42 -1.94 3.21
CA VAL A 45 -2.18 -1.17 3.05
C VAL A 45 -2.49 0.33 2.99
N LEU A 46 -3.54 0.73 2.27
CA LEU A 46 -3.98 2.13 2.19
C LEU A 46 -4.50 2.67 3.52
N MET A 47 -5.05 1.82 4.39
CA MET A 47 -5.47 2.21 5.73
C MET A 47 -4.30 2.39 6.71
N GLN A 48 -3.21 1.63 6.56
CA GLN A 48 -2.06 1.66 7.48
C GLN A 48 -1.18 2.91 7.30
N SER A 49 -1.13 3.49 6.10
CA SER A 49 -0.45 4.77 5.87
C SER A 49 -1.19 5.98 6.47
N ALA A 50 -2.45 5.80 6.92
CA ALA A 50 -3.27 6.84 7.54
C ALA A 50 -3.18 6.89 9.08
N SER A 51 -2.55 5.91 9.74
CA SER A 51 -2.47 5.85 11.22
C SER A 51 -1.26 6.58 11.82
N GLY A 52 -0.48 7.31 11.01
CA GLY A 52 0.49 8.30 11.51
C GLY A 52 -0.25 9.53 12.05
N GLY A 53 -0.68 9.47 13.31
CA GLY A 53 -1.56 10.47 13.91
C GLY A 53 -0.98 11.89 13.92
N ASN A 54 -1.84 12.86 13.60
CA ASN A 54 -2.01 14.03 14.46
C ASN A 54 -3.44 14.57 14.39
N HIS A 55 -3.86 15.16 15.50
CA HIS A 55 -5.20 15.62 15.85
C HIS A 55 -5.94 16.36 14.71
N GLY A 56 -7.18 15.97 14.46
CA GLY A 56 -8.15 16.79 13.73
C GLY A 56 -8.76 16.10 12.52
N SER A 57 -9.93 15.51 12.74
CA SER A 57 -11.08 15.52 11.84
C SER A 57 -10.82 15.80 10.35
N ARG A 58 -10.53 14.74 9.57
CA ARG A 58 -11.09 14.49 8.23
C ARG A 58 -10.66 13.10 7.78
N SER A 59 -11.65 12.26 7.49
CA SER A 59 -11.46 10.89 7.03
C SER A 59 -10.68 10.88 5.72
N TRP A 60 -9.47 10.32 5.74
CA TRP A 60 -8.61 10.17 4.55
C TRP A 60 -9.21 9.29 3.46
N LEU A 61 -10.26 8.50 3.76
CA LEU A 61 -11.06 7.81 2.75
C LEU A 61 -11.69 8.82 1.75
N GLU A 62 -12.02 10.04 2.19
CA GLU A 62 -12.55 11.07 1.30
C GLU A 62 -11.47 11.69 0.39
N VAL A 63 -10.20 11.71 0.83
CA VAL A 63 -9.08 12.30 0.07
C VAL A 63 -8.58 11.35 -1.01
N THR A 64 -8.39 10.07 -0.70
CA THR A 64 -7.89 9.08 -1.67
C THR A 64 -8.92 8.76 -2.75
N VAL A 65 -10.22 8.69 -2.40
CA VAL A 65 -11.30 8.49 -3.38
C VAL A 65 -11.45 9.69 -4.32
N ARG A 66 -11.25 10.93 -3.82
CA ARG A 66 -11.26 12.13 -4.67
C ARG A 66 -10.07 12.19 -5.64
N GLN A 67 -8.88 11.73 -5.23
CA GLN A 67 -7.69 11.73 -6.09
C GLN A 67 -7.81 10.75 -7.27
N LEU A 68 -8.48 9.61 -7.06
CA LEU A 68 -8.76 8.63 -8.12
C LEU A 68 -9.89 9.10 -9.07
N SER A 69 -10.86 9.87 -8.58
CA SER A 69 -11.93 10.43 -9.41
C SER A 69 -11.51 11.63 -10.26
N LEU A 70 -10.38 12.27 -9.98
CA LEU A 70 -9.87 13.43 -10.74
C LEU A 70 -8.93 13.06 -11.90
N ASN A 71 -8.61 11.77 -12.08
CA ASN A 71 -7.79 11.26 -13.18
C ASN A 71 -8.60 10.44 -14.21
N GLN A 72 -9.92 10.70 -14.30
CA GLN A 72 -10.80 10.20 -15.37
C GLN A 72 -11.37 11.37 -16.17
#